data_AF-A0A1N6QSJ3-F1
#
_entry.id   AF-A0A1N6QSJ3-F1
#
_cell.length_a   1.000
_cell.length_b   1.000
_cell.length_c   1.000
_cell.angle_alpha   90.00
_cell.angle_beta   90.00
_cell.angle_gamma   90.00
#
_symmetry.space_group_name_H-M   'P 1'
#
loop_
_entity.id
_entity.type
_entity.pdbx_description
1 polymer ?
#
loop_
_entity_poly.entity_id
_entity_poly.type
_entity_poly.pdbx_seq_one_letter_code
_entity_poly.pdbx_strand_id
1 'polypeptide(L)'
;MDYKIMMEELRKKIFKNFDEIEKSFIEKGKEEYEKVRAFLLLTKQLVLYNIDLFVNESQAYIHKQLATLESKLTQQIAAILSSIVKVFLLLVFGSFVLFFISVSGAILLGDVLSNTALGFLIIAGVYLVLGIIIYKISKDKIQAFFNNIIIDRLHGRNN
;
A
#
# COMPACT_ATOMS: atom_id res chain seq x y z
N MET A 1 -0.55 23.06 -5.67
CA MET A 1 0.27 24.01 -6.44
C MET A 1 1.05 23.17 -7.44
N ASP A 2 0.81 23.35 -8.73
CA ASP A 2 1.45 22.54 -9.76
C ASP A 2 2.97 22.79 -9.71
N TYR A 3 3.74 21.72 -9.52
CA TYR A 3 5.20 21.76 -9.42
C TYR A 3 5.80 22.50 -10.62
N LYS A 4 5.20 22.34 -11.79
CA LYS A 4 5.60 23.03 -13.02
C LYS A 4 5.49 24.55 -12.90
N ILE A 5 4.45 25.06 -12.24
CA ILE A 5 4.22 26.50 -12.03
C ILE A 5 5.26 27.07 -11.05
N MET A 6 5.50 26.37 -9.93
CA MET A 6 6.51 26.77 -8.95
C MET A 6 7.92 26.82 -9.57
N MET A 7 8.23 25.88 -10.47
CA MET A 7 9.53 25.84 -11.15
C MET A 7 9.69 26.95 -12.18
N GLU A 8 8.63 27.26 -12.92
CA GLU A 8 8.63 28.39 -13.84
C GLU A 8 8.85 29.72 -13.10
N GLU A 9 8.25 29.88 -11.92
CA GLU A 9 8.46 31.04 -11.05
C GLU A 9 9.90 31.12 -10.53
N LEU A 10 10.48 30.01 -10.07
CA LEU A 10 11.85 29.97 -9.57
C LEU A 10 12.84 30.35 -10.69
N ARG A 11 12.64 29.79 -11.89
CA ARG A 11 13.44 30.10 -13.09
C ARG A 11 13.34 31.58 -13.43
N LYS A 12 12.14 32.16 -13.44
CA LYS A 12 11.91 33.59 -13.69
C LYS A 12 12.61 34.49 -12.67
N LYS A 13 12.51 34.16 -11.37
CA LYS A 13 13.19 34.92 -10.30
C LYS A 13 14.70 34.91 -10.47
N ILE A 14 15.29 33.76 -10.78
CA ILE A 14 16.73 33.62 -10.93
C ILE A 14 17.22 34.34 -12.19
N PHE A 15 16.49 34.24 -13.29
CA PHE A 15 16.81 34.98 -14.51
C PHE A 15 16.80 36.50 -14.25
N LYS A 16 15.77 36.99 -13.55
CA LYS A 16 15.68 38.40 -13.13
C LYS A 16 16.85 38.83 -12.25
N ASN A 17 17.25 38.01 -11.26
CA ASN A 17 18.39 38.32 -10.41
C ASN A 17 19.70 38.41 -11.21
N PHE A 18 19.91 37.53 -12.20
CA PHE A 18 21.08 37.61 -13.07
C PHE A 18 21.07 38.87 -13.94
N ASP A 19 19.91 39.26 -14.47
CA ASP A 19 19.77 40.49 -15.26
C ASP A 19 20.05 41.75 -14.39
N GLU A 20 19.63 41.74 -13.12
CA GLU A 20 19.94 42.80 -12.15
C GLU A 20 21.45 42.87 -11.85
N ILE A 21 22.11 41.73 -11.66
CA ILE A 21 23.57 41.66 -11.45
C ILE A 21 24.29 42.19 -12.69
N GLU A 22 23.92 41.73 -13.89
CA GLU A 22 24.51 42.19 -15.15
C GLU A 22 24.39 43.71 -15.31
N LYS A 23 23.20 44.26 -15.04
CA LYS A 23 22.96 45.71 -15.08
C LYS A 23 23.87 46.47 -14.10
N SER A 24 24.09 45.94 -12.90
CA SER A 24 24.96 46.58 -11.90
C SER A 24 26.43 46.70 -12.34
N PHE A 25 26.93 45.78 -13.18
CA PHE A 25 28.28 45.86 -13.76
C PHE A 25 28.33 46.82 -14.94
N ILE A 26 27.27 46.88 -15.75
CA ILE A 26 27.15 47.85 -16.84
C ILE A 26 27.16 49.29 -16.30
N GLU A 27 26.46 49.54 -15.19
CA GLU A 27 26.40 50.85 -14.52
C GLU A 27 27.77 51.30 -13.96
N LYS A 28 28.66 50.36 -13.60
CA LYS A 28 30.03 50.65 -13.15
C LYS A 28 30.98 51.02 -14.29
N GLY A 29 30.58 50.81 -15.54
CA GLY A 29 31.36 51.16 -16.73
C GLY A 29 31.62 49.97 -17.64
N LYS A 30 31.69 50.26 -18.94
CA LYS A 30 31.79 49.24 -20.01
C LYS A 30 33.03 48.35 -19.87
N GLU A 31 34.15 48.90 -19.43
CA GLU A 31 35.40 48.15 -19.22
C GLU A 31 35.28 47.14 -18.07
N GLU A 32 34.54 47.50 -17.02
CA GLU A 32 34.31 46.65 -15.85
C GLU A 32 33.41 45.45 -16.21
N TYR A 33 32.35 45.70 -16.99
CA TYR A 33 31.45 44.66 -17.48
C TYR A 33 32.16 43.67 -18.41
N GLU A 34 32.96 44.13 -19.37
CA GLU A 34 33.66 43.23 -20.30
C GLU A 34 34.64 42.28 -19.59
N LYS A 35 35.26 42.70 -18.47
CA LYS A 35 36.12 41.85 -17.64
C LYS A 35 35.37 40.66 -17.03
N VAL A 36 34.07 40.81 -16.72
CA VAL A 36 33.28 39.80 -16.00
C VAL A 36 32.19 39.12 -16.85
N ARG A 37 31.90 39.63 -18.05
CA ARG A 37 30.81 39.17 -18.91
C ARG A 37 30.81 37.66 -19.15
N ALA A 38 31.96 37.10 -19.52
CA ALA A 38 32.08 35.66 -19.77
C ALA A 38 31.75 34.83 -18.52
N PHE A 39 32.24 35.26 -17.35
CA PHE A 39 31.96 34.60 -16.08
C PHE A 39 30.48 34.70 -15.70
N LEU A 40 29.84 35.87 -15.90
CA LEU A 40 28.40 36.06 -15.67
C LEU A 40 27.54 35.14 -16.53
N LEU A 41 27.86 35.02 -17.82
CA LEU A 41 27.12 34.14 -18.74
C LEU A 41 27.27 32.66 -18.37
N LEU A 42 28.49 32.22 -18.05
CA LEU A 42 28.77 30.84 -17.65
C LEU A 42 28.07 30.47 -16.34
N THR A 43 28.12 31.35 -15.34
CA THR A 43 27.45 31.12 -14.05
C THR A 43 25.93 31.12 -14.21
N LYS A 44 25.35 32.00 -15.03
CA LYS A 44 23.92 31.99 -15.37
C LYS A 44 23.50 30.64 -15.96
N GLN A 45 24.24 30.13 -16.94
CA GLN A 45 23.95 28.83 -17.55
C GLN A 45 24.06 27.67 -16.57
N LEU A 46 25.12 27.64 -15.76
CA LEU A 46 25.36 26.55 -14.80
C LEU A 46 24.30 26.52 -13.69
N VAL A 47 23.88 27.68 -13.19
CA VAL A 47 22.80 27.77 -12.19
C VAL A 47 21.48 27.28 -12.80
N LEU A 48 21.13 27.74 -14.00
CA LEU A 48 19.89 27.30 -14.67
C LEU A 48 19.90 25.78 -14.93
N TYR A 49 21.02 25.24 -15.40
CA TYR A 49 21.17 23.81 -15.65
C TYR A 49 21.00 22.96 -14.38
N ASN A 50 21.65 23.33 -13.28
CA ASN A 50 21.55 22.57 -12.02
C ASN A 50 20.15 22.59 -11.42
N ILE A 51 19.40 23.69 -11.62
CA ILE A 51 17.99 23.76 -11.21
C ILE A 51 17.17 22.79 -12.04
N ASP A 52 17.28 22.85 -13.37
CA ASP A 52 16.55 21.94 -14.25
C ASP A 52 16.90 20.46 -13.94
N LEU A 53 18.17 20.16 -13.66
CA LEU A 53 18.63 18.83 -13.27
C LEU A 53 17.99 18.37 -11.95
N PHE A 54 18.16 19.13 -10.88
CA PHE A 54 17.63 18.80 -9.54
C PHE A 54 16.12 18.52 -9.58
N VAL A 55 15.42 19.29 -10.39
CA VAL A 55 13.97 19.26 -10.55
C VAL A 55 13.54 18.01 -11.29
N ASN A 56 14.17 17.72 -12.42
CA ASN A 56 13.88 16.54 -13.21
C ASN A 56 14.18 15.26 -12.42
N GLU A 57 15.28 15.23 -11.67
CA GLU A 57 15.63 14.10 -10.81
C GLU A 57 14.62 13.92 -9.66
N SER A 58 14.23 15.01 -8.99
CA SER A 58 13.22 14.98 -7.93
C SER A 58 11.87 14.49 -8.46
N GLN A 59 11.44 14.98 -9.63
CA GLN A 59 10.19 14.57 -10.27
C GLN A 59 10.23 13.09 -10.66
N ALA A 60 11.33 12.62 -11.28
CA ALA A 60 11.50 11.23 -11.65
C ALA A 60 11.45 10.31 -10.41
N TYR A 61 12.07 10.72 -9.30
CA TYR A 61 12.02 9.98 -8.04
C TYR A 61 10.60 9.91 -7.46
N ILE A 62 9.89 11.04 -7.37
CA ILE A 62 8.51 11.09 -6.86
C ILE A 62 7.60 10.23 -7.74
N HIS A 63 7.69 10.38 -9.07
CA HIS A 63 6.86 9.62 -10.01
C HIS A 63 7.13 8.12 -9.90
N LYS A 64 8.39 7.71 -9.77
CA LYS A 64 8.77 6.32 -9.55
C LYS A 64 8.18 5.76 -8.25
N GLN A 65 8.24 6.52 -7.16
CA GLN A 65 7.68 6.10 -5.87
C GLN A 65 6.16 5.97 -5.94
N LEU A 66 5.47 6.92 -6.59
CA LEU A 66 4.03 6.86 -6.81
C LEU A 66 3.63 5.67 -7.69
N ALA A 67 4.27 5.48 -8.84
CA ALA A 67 4.01 4.35 -9.72
C ALA A 67 4.25 3.00 -9.02
N THR A 68 5.30 2.92 -8.19
CA THR A 68 5.59 1.74 -7.38
C THR A 68 4.50 1.51 -6.33
N LEU A 69 4.01 2.57 -5.68
CA LEU A 69 2.93 2.48 -4.70
C LEU A 69 1.62 2.02 -5.34
N GLU A 70 1.21 2.63 -6.45
CA GLU A 70 0.02 2.26 -7.21
C GLU A 70 0.05 0.77 -7.60
N SER A 71 1.15 0.32 -8.20
CA SER A 71 1.32 -1.08 -8.59
C SER A 71 1.28 -2.04 -7.39
N LYS A 72 1.97 -1.70 -6.30
CA LYS A 72 1.95 -2.49 -5.07
C LYS A 72 0.55 -2.58 -4.46
N LEU A 73 -0.22 -1.49 -4.47
CA LEU A 73 -1.59 -1.48 -3.97
C LEU A 73 -2.47 -2.41 -4.81
N THR A 74 -2.39 -2.32 -6.14
CA THR A 74 -3.13 -3.21 -7.04
C THR A 74 -2.77 -4.68 -6.79
N GLN A 75 -1.48 -5.00 -6.68
CA GLN A 75 -1.01 -6.36 -6.40
C GLN A 75 -1.48 -6.87 -5.03
N GLN A 76 -1.41 -6.04 -3.98
CA GLN A 76 -1.86 -6.40 -2.64
C GLN A 76 -3.36 -6.66 -2.60
N ILE A 77 -4.16 -5.77 -3.21
CA ILE A 77 -5.62 -5.94 -3.29
C ILE A 77 -5.95 -7.23 -4.06
N ALA A 78 -5.31 -7.48 -5.20
CA ALA A 78 -5.51 -8.70 -5.97
C ALA A 78 -5.15 -9.97 -5.18
N ALA A 79 -4.04 -9.95 -4.43
CA ALA A 79 -3.63 -11.07 -3.59
C ALA A 79 -4.60 -11.35 -2.44
N ILE A 80 -5.12 -10.29 -1.80
CA ILE A 80 -6.14 -10.39 -0.75
C ILE A 80 -7.43 -10.97 -1.35
N LEU A 81 -7.91 -10.43 -2.46
CA LEU A 81 -9.12 -10.93 -3.13
C LEU A 81 -8.98 -12.40 -3.53
N SER A 82 -7.84 -12.79 -4.13
CA SER A 82 -7.57 -14.19 -4.48
C SER A 82 -7.62 -15.10 -3.26
N SER A 83 -7.05 -14.66 -2.13
CA SER A 83 -7.05 -15.43 -0.88
C SER A 83 -8.46 -15.56 -0.29
N ILE A 84 -9.24 -14.47 -0.30
CA ILE A 84 -10.64 -14.47 0.13
C ILE A 84 -11.46 -15.44 -0.71
N VAL A 85 -11.32 -15.40 -2.04
CA VAL A 85 -12.06 -16.30 -2.94
C VAL A 85 -11.73 -17.76 -2.66
N LYS A 86 -10.45 -18.10 -2.44
CA LYS A 86 -10.04 -19.47 -2.11
C LYS A 86 -10.64 -19.95 -0.80
N VAL A 87 -10.56 -19.14 0.26
CA VAL A 87 -11.12 -19.48 1.58
C VAL A 87 -12.64 -19.58 1.51
N PHE A 88 -13.28 -18.66 0.79
CA PHE A 88 -14.73 -18.66 0.58
C PHE A 88 -15.19 -19.93 -0.13
N LEU A 89 -14.53 -20.31 -1.23
CA LEU A 89 -14.82 -21.56 -1.94
C LEU A 89 -14.67 -22.76 -1.01
N LEU A 90 -13.57 -22.84 -0.25
CA LEU A 90 -13.34 -23.94 0.68
C LEU A 90 -14.40 -24.00 1.79
N LEU A 91 -14.83 -22.87 2.33
CA LEU A 91 -15.89 -22.79 3.33
C LEU A 91 -17.26 -23.18 2.75
N VAL A 92 -17.58 -22.71 1.54
CA VAL A 92 -18.87 -23.02 0.89
C VAL A 92 -18.94 -24.51 0.56
N PHE A 93 -17.97 -25.05 -0.18
CA PHE A 93 -17.97 -26.47 -0.52
C PHE A 93 -17.78 -27.36 0.71
N GLY A 94 -16.90 -26.96 1.63
CA GLY A 94 -16.70 -27.67 2.89
C GLY A 94 -17.98 -27.72 3.74
N SER A 95 -18.73 -26.62 3.83
CA SER A 95 -20.00 -26.60 4.56
C SER A 95 -21.06 -27.46 3.91
N PHE A 96 -21.14 -27.53 2.57
CA PHE A 96 -22.02 -28.46 1.88
C PHE A 96 -21.69 -29.92 2.19
N VAL A 97 -20.42 -30.31 2.09
CA VAL A 97 -20.00 -31.69 2.41
C VAL A 97 -20.35 -32.02 3.86
N LEU A 98 -20.04 -31.11 4.79
CA LEU A 98 -20.33 -31.31 6.21
C LEU A 98 -21.84 -31.40 6.48
N PHE A 99 -22.64 -30.60 5.79
CA PHE A 99 -24.10 -30.64 5.86
C PHE A 99 -24.65 -31.99 5.41
N PHE A 100 -24.20 -32.49 4.24
CA PHE A 100 -24.64 -33.80 3.74
C PHE A 100 -24.23 -34.95 4.65
N ILE A 101 -23.01 -34.94 5.18
CA ILE A 101 -22.55 -35.93 6.16
C ILE A 101 -23.45 -35.93 7.40
N SER A 102 -23.83 -34.75 7.88
CA SER A 102 -24.66 -34.63 9.08
C SER A 102 -26.12 -35.01 8.84
N VAL A 103 -26.68 -34.67 7.69
CA VAL A 103 -28.02 -35.15 7.30
C VAL A 103 -28.01 -36.67 7.18
N SER A 104 -27.01 -37.24 6.50
CA SER A 104 -26.88 -38.69 6.35
C SER A 104 -26.67 -39.39 7.70
N GLY A 105 -25.81 -38.86 8.56
CA GLY A 105 -25.56 -39.40 9.90
C GLY A 105 -26.79 -39.32 10.80
N ALA A 106 -27.56 -38.23 10.73
CA ALA A 106 -28.81 -38.10 11.48
C ALA A 106 -29.86 -39.13 11.04
N ILE A 107 -29.98 -39.39 9.73
CA ILE A 107 -30.89 -40.40 9.20
C ILE A 107 -30.44 -41.80 9.64
N LEU A 108 -29.15 -42.13 9.49
CA LEU A 108 -28.62 -43.43 9.90
C LEU A 108 -28.80 -43.70 11.40
N LEU A 109 -28.49 -42.73 12.25
CA LEU A 109 -28.75 -42.84 13.69
C LEU A 109 -30.24 -42.91 13.99
N GLY A 110 -31.06 -42.17 13.25
CA GLY A 110 -32.51 -42.20 13.33
C GLY A 110 -33.09 -43.58 13.05
N ASP A 111 -32.60 -44.26 12.03
CA ASP A 111 -33.03 -45.61 11.64
C ASP A 111 -32.63 -46.66 12.69
N VAL A 112 -31.42 -46.56 13.25
CA VAL A 112 -30.97 -47.44 14.34
C VAL A 112 -31.80 -47.26 15.62
N LEU A 113 -32.23 -46.02 15.90
CA LEU A 113 -33.06 -45.69 17.06
C LEU A 113 -34.56 -45.84 16.79
N SER A 114 -34.96 -46.29 15.58
CA SER A 114 -36.36 -46.33 15.11
C SER A 114 -37.10 -44.99 15.23
N ASN A 115 -36.37 -43.88 15.31
CA ASN A 115 -36.92 -42.53 15.45
C ASN A 115 -35.93 -41.49 14.90
N THR A 116 -36.27 -40.93 13.74
CA THR A 116 -35.46 -39.92 13.05
C THR A 116 -35.25 -38.64 13.87
N ALA A 117 -36.20 -38.25 14.72
CA ALA A 117 -36.06 -37.06 15.56
C ALA A 117 -34.90 -37.20 16.57
N LEU A 118 -34.69 -38.41 17.11
CA LEU A 118 -33.57 -38.67 18.03
C LEU A 118 -32.21 -38.63 17.31
N GLY A 119 -32.14 -39.09 16.06
CA GLY A 119 -30.94 -39.01 15.23
C GLY A 119 -30.47 -37.58 14.99
N PHE A 120 -31.38 -36.68 14.63
CA PHE A 120 -31.08 -35.24 14.49
C PHE A 120 -30.70 -34.60 15.83
N LEU A 121 -31.34 -34.99 16.94
CA LEU A 121 -31.04 -34.46 18.27
C LEU A 121 -29.62 -34.81 18.72
N ILE A 122 -29.15 -36.03 18.43
CA ILE A 122 -27.77 -36.47 18.73
C ILE A 122 -26.76 -35.67 17.91
N ILE A 123 -26.97 -35.55 16.59
CA ILE A 123 -26.08 -34.77 15.71
C ILE A 123 -26.04 -33.30 16.14
N ALA A 124 -27.17 -32.70 16.51
CA ALA A 124 -27.24 -31.35 17.06
C ALA A 124 -26.43 -31.21 18.37
N GLY A 125 -26.52 -32.21 19.26
CA GLY A 125 -25.72 -32.26 20.49
C GLY A 125 -24.21 -32.30 20.22
N VAL A 126 -23.77 -33.10 19.23
CA VAL A 126 -22.36 -33.16 18.81
C VAL A 126 -21.89 -31.79 18.30
N TYR A 127 -22.69 -31.11 17.48
CA TYR A 127 -22.36 -29.77 17.01
C TYR A 127 -22.31 -28.72 18.12
N LEU A 128 -23.17 -28.83 19.13
CA LEU A 128 -23.16 -27.95 20.30
C LEU A 128 -21.85 -28.11 21.09
N VAL A 129 -21.42 -29.35 21.34
CA VAL A 129 -20.15 -29.64 22.01
C VAL A 129 -18.96 -29.12 21.20
N LEU A 130 -18.94 -29.36 19.88
CA LEU A 130 -17.91 -28.81 18.99
C LEU A 130 -17.87 -27.28 19.04
N GLY A 131 -19.03 -26.62 19.04
CA GLY A 131 -19.13 -25.16 19.15
C GLY A 131 -18.52 -24.61 20.45
N ILE A 132 -18.77 -25.27 21.58
CA ILE A 132 -18.18 -24.89 22.89
C ILE A 132 -16.65 -25.06 22.88
N ILE A 133 -16.14 -26.14 22.30
CA ILE A 133 -14.69 -26.40 22.18
C ILE A 133 -14.03 -25.33 21.32
N ILE A 134 -14.61 -25.03 20.15
CA ILE A 134 -14.10 -23.99 19.25
C ILE A 134 -14.12 -22.63 19.93
N TYR A 135 -15.20 -22.27 20.63
CA TYR A 135 -15.30 -21.00 21.36
C TYR A 135 -14.18 -20.85 22.40
N LYS A 136 -13.89 -21.89 23.17
CA LYS A 136 -12.80 -21.87 24.17
C LYS A 136 -11.42 -21.72 23.52
N ILE A 137 -11.13 -22.46 22.46
CA ILE A 137 -9.83 -22.40 21.76
C ILE A 137 -9.64 -21.08 21.01
N SER A 138 -10.73 -20.55 20.45
CA SER A 138 -10.70 -19.33 19.63
C SER A 138 -10.39 -18.09 20.45
N LYS A 139 -10.82 -18.04 21.72
CA LYS A 139 -10.57 -16.91 22.62
C LYS A 139 -9.07 -16.65 22.81
N ASP A 140 -8.27 -17.71 22.93
CA ASP A 140 -6.83 -17.62 23.20
C ASP A 140 -5.99 -17.48 21.92
N LYS A 141 -6.38 -18.18 20.84
CA LYS A 141 -5.58 -18.22 19.59
C LYS A 141 -5.86 -17.08 18.63
N ILE A 142 -7.10 -16.60 18.53
CA ILE A 142 -7.45 -15.51 17.59
C ILE A 142 -6.81 -14.21 18.05
N GLN A 143 -6.88 -13.88 19.35
CA GLN A 143 -6.24 -12.67 19.89
C GLN A 143 -4.71 -12.70 19.73
N ALA A 144 -4.07 -13.84 19.96
CA ALA A 144 -2.62 -13.99 19.79
C ALA A 144 -2.19 -13.86 18.31
N PHE A 145 -2.96 -14.40 17.37
CA PHE A 145 -2.68 -14.28 15.93
C PHE A 145 -2.82 -12.84 15.43
N PHE A 146 -3.87 -12.11 15.84
CA PHE A 146 -4.06 -10.72 15.47
C PHE A 146 -2.98 -9.80 16.04
N ASN A 147 -2.58 -9.99 17.30
CA ASN A 147 -1.52 -9.19 17.91
C ASN A 147 -0.16 -9.41 17.23
N ASN A 148 0.21 -10.65 16.90
CA ASN A 148 1.49 -10.92 16.25
C ASN A 148 1.54 -10.33 14.82
N ILE A 149 0.44 -10.38 14.06
CA ILE A 149 0.37 -9.76 12.72
C ILE A 149 0.45 -8.23 12.77
N ILE A 150 -0.19 -7.61 13.76
CA ILE A 150 -0.18 -6.14 13.91
C ILE A 150 1.19 -5.66 14.36
N ILE A 151 1.85 -6.38 15.28
CA ILE A 151 3.18 -6.04 15.77
C ILE A 151 4.24 -6.18 14.67
N ASP A 152 4.20 -7.25 13.86
CA ASP A 152 5.16 -7.47 12.77
C ASP A 152 5.00 -6.47 11.61
N ARG A 153 3.81 -5.89 11.43
CA ARG A 153 3.54 -4.87 10.40
C ARG A 153 3.88 -3.45 10.87
N LEU A 154 3.88 -3.19 12.19
CA LEU A 154 4.19 -1.88 12.79
C LEU A 154 5.65 -1.73 13.19
N HIS A 155 6.29 -2.79 13.70
CA HIS A 155 7.74 -2.85 13.86
C HIS A 155 8.32 -3.34 12.54
N GLY A 156 8.51 -2.40 11.61
CA GLY A 156 9.23 -2.65 10.37
C GLY A 156 10.55 -3.37 10.64
N ARG A 157 10.57 -4.66 10.27
CA ARG A 157 11.73 -5.51 9.96
C ARG A 157 13.08 -4.85 10.23
N ASN A 158 13.56 -4.95 11.46
CA ASN A 158 14.98 -4.87 11.77
C ASN A 158 15.49 -6.28 12.01
N ASN A 159 15.80 -6.96 10.90
CA ASN A 159 16.84 -7.98 10.72
C ASN A 159 16.90 -8.30 9.21
#